data_AF-A0A534Z1T9-F1
#
_entry.id   AF-A0A534Z1T9-F1
#
_cell.length_a   1.000
_cell.length_b   1.000
_cell.length_c   1.000
_cell.angle_alpha   90.00
_cell.angle_beta   90.00
_cell.angle_gamma   90.00
#
_symmetry.space_group_name_H-M   'P 1'
#
loop_
_entity.id
_entity.type
_entity.pdbx_description
1 polymer ?
#
loop_
_entity_poly.entity_id
_entity_poly.type
_entity_poly.pdbx_seq_one_letter_code
_entity_poly.pdbx_strand_id
1 'polypeptide(L)' 'MANPARQIESKALKLSPRERARLAQRLISSLDDKVDSDAEAVWVREAERHLDELRTGKVKGKAAASVFRKARAALR' A
#
# COMPACT_ATOMS: atom_id res chain seq x y z
N MET A 1 -29.89 -16.18 3.55
CA MET A 1 -29.09 -16.06 4.80
C MET A 1 -28.27 -14.79 4.74
N ALA A 2 -28.17 -14.03 5.84
CA ALA A 2 -27.39 -12.79 5.84
C ALA A 2 -25.91 -13.11 5.60
N ASN A 3 -25.25 -12.40 4.68
CA ASN A 3 -23.83 -12.57 4.38
C ASN A 3 -23.01 -12.16 5.63
N PRO A 4 -22.28 -13.09 6.28
CA PRO A 4 -21.50 -12.79 7.48
C PRO A 4 -20.52 -11.63 7.30
N ALA A 5 -19.94 -11.49 6.09
CA ALA A 5 -19.02 -10.40 5.77
C ALA A 5 -19.71 -9.02 5.86
N ARG A 6 -20.95 -8.89 5.36
CA ARG A 6 -21.71 -7.63 5.44
C ARG A 6 -22.03 -7.22 6.87
N GLN A 7 -22.28 -8.19 7.75
CA GLN A 7 -22.51 -7.90 9.18
C GLN A 7 -21.24 -7.42 9.87
N ILE A 8 -20.10 -8.02 9.56
CA ILE A 8 -18.79 -7.61 10.10
C ILE A 8 -18.42 -6.21 9.59
N GLU A 9 -18.60 -5.96 8.29
CA GLU A 9 -18.39 -4.66 7.66
C GLU A 9 -19.22 -3.56 8.33
N SER A 10 -20.53 -3.79 8.51
CA SER A 10 -21.41 -2.82 9.17
C SER A 10 -20.97 -2.50 10.61
N LYS A 11 -20.45 -3.49 11.34
CA LYS A 11 -19.90 -3.27 12.69
C LYS A 11 -18.57 -2.53 12.66
N ALA A 12 -17.68 -2.86 11.73
CA ALA A 12 -16.37 -2.23 11.57
C ALA A 12 -16.48 -0.74 11.19
N LEU A 13 -17.48 -0.37 10.38
CA LEU A 13 -17.73 1.02 10.00
C LEU A 13 -18.20 1.90 11.17
N LYS A 14 -18.75 1.31 12.24
CA LYS A 14 -19.15 2.04 13.46
C LYS A 14 -17.98 2.34 14.42
N LEU A 15 -16.81 1.75 14.19
CA LEU A 15 -15.62 1.97 15.01
C LEU A 15 -15.07 3.38 14.85
N SER A 16 -14.31 3.86 15.84
CA SER A 16 -13.52 5.08 15.67
C SER A 16 -12.50 4.92 14.54
N PRO A 17 -12.03 6.00 13.90
CA PRO A 17 -11.01 5.93 12.85
C PRO A 17 -9.77 5.13 13.26
N ARG A 18 -9.31 5.30 14.51
CA ARG A 18 -8.14 4.60 15.05
C ARG A 18 -8.37 3.09 15.21
N GLU A 19 -9.52 2.69 15.71
CA GLU A 19 -9.88 1.27 15.85
C GLU A 19 -10.06 0.59 14.50
N ARG A 20 -10.74 1.27 13.56
CA ARG A 20 -10.90 0.78 12.20
C ARG A 20 -9.56 0.62 11.48
N ALA A 21 -8.63 1.57 11.64
CA ALA A 21 -7.28 1.45 11.08
C ALA A 21 -6.53 0.23 11.64
N ARG A 22 -6.59 0.00 12.96
CA ARG A 22 -5.98 -1.19 13.58
C ARG A 22 -6.61 -2.50 13.09
N LEU A 23 -7.94 -2.54 12.95
CA LEU A 23 -8.62 -3.71 12.41
C LEU A 23 -8.25 -3.97 10.95
N ALA A 24 -8.22 -2.92 10.12
CA ALA A 24 -7.80 -3.02 8.73
C ALA A 24 -6.37 -3.55 8.61
N GLN A 25 -5.44 -3.05 9.43
CA GLN A 25 -4.06 -3.56 9.46
C GLN A 25 -4.03 -5.06 9.74
N ARG A 26 -4.74 -5.53 10.78
CA ARG A 26 -4.77 -6.96 11.13
C ARG A 26 -5.37 -7.83 10.03
N LEU A 27 -6.45 -7.34 9.39
CA LEU A 27 -7.11 -8.06 8.29
C LEU A 27 -6.23 -8.12 7.05
N ILE A 28 -5.51 -7.04 6.72
CA ILE A 28 -4.57 -7.03 5.59
C ILE A 28 -3.41 -7.99 5.87
N SER A 29 -2.82 -7.93 7.08
CA SER A 29 -1.74 -8.84 7.46
C SER A 29 -2.16 -10.31 7.49
N SER A 30 -3.45 -10.61 7.71
CA SER A 30 -3.97 -11.97 7.60
C SER A 30 -4.24 -12.43 6.17
N LEU A 31 -4.02 -11.60 5.15
CA LEU A 31 -4.05 -12.03 3.75
C LEU A 31 -2.68 -12.53 3.28
N ASP A 32 -1.61 -12.16 3.99
CA ASP A 32 -0.24 -12.60 3.72
C ASP A 32 0.02 -14.00 4.31
N ASP A 33 -0.87 -14.95 3.98
CA ASP A 33 -0.86 -16.33 4.52
C ASP A 33 0.38 -17.14 4.10
N LYS A 34 1.10 -16.67 3.07
CA LYS A 34 2.34 -17.28 2.59
C LYS A 34 3.34 -16.19 2.20
N VAL A 35 4.58 -16.38 2.64
CA VAL A 35 5.72 -15.67 2.07
C VAL A 35 5.89 -16.17 0.64
N ASP A 36 5.67 -15.29 -0.33
CA ASP A 36 6.08 -15.54 -1.70
C ASP A 36 7.62 -15.47 -1.77
N SER A 37 8.26 -16.63 -1.93
CA SER A 37 9.72 -16.75 -1.98
C SER A 37 10.33 -16.01 -3.17
N ASP A 38 9.54 -15.77 -4.22
CA ASP A 38 10.00 -15.10 -5.44
C ASP A 38 9.76 -13.59 -5.39
N ALA A 39 9.00 -13.10 -4.41
CA ALA A 39 8.66 -11.68 -4.29
C ALA A 39 9.90 -10.79 -4.28
N GLU A 40 10.93 -11.14 -3.49
CA GLU A 40 12.18 -10.37 -3.43
C GLU A 40 12.86 -10.29 -4.81
N ALA A 41 12.94 -11.42 -5.52
CA ALA A 41 13.54 -11.46 -6.84
C ALA A 41 12.74 -10.64 -7.87
N VAL A 42 11.41 -10.65 -7.80
CA VAL A 42 10.53 -9.82 -8.63
C VAL A 42 10.75 -8.33 -8.34
N TRP A 43 10.82 -7.96 -7.05
CA TRP A 43 11.04 -6.58 -6.63
C TRP A 43 12.40 -6.03 -7.07
N VAL A 44 13.47 -6.83 -6.95
CA VAL A 44 14.80 -6.44 -7.43
C VAL A 44 14.79 -6.19 -8.93
N ARG A 45 14.23 -7.12 -9.73
CA ARG A 45 14.14 -6.95 -11.19
C ARG A 45 13.37 -5.68 -11.58
N GLU A 46 12.28 -5.40 -10.87
CA GLU A 46 11.47 -4.20 -11.10
C GLU A 46 12.21 -2.92 -10.72
N ALA A 47 12.95 -2.92 -9.61
CA ALA A 47 13.76 -1.80 -9.17
C ALA A 47 14.88 -1.47 -10.16
N GLU A 48 15.60 -2.49 -10.65
CA GLU A 48 16.63 -2.35 -11.69
C GLU A 48 16.04 -1.80 -12.99
N ARG A 49 14.91 -2.36 -13.45
CA ARG A 49 14.20 -1.86 -14.63
C ARG A 49 13.85 -0.39 -14.49
N HIS A 50 13.27 0.03 -13.37
CA HIS A 50 12.92 1.43 -13.14
C HIS A 50 14.13 2.36 -13.06
N LEU A 51 15.24 1.91 -12.47
CA LEU A 51 16.47 2.68 -12.42
C LEU A 51 17.03 2.93 -13.83
N ASP A 52 17.01 1.91 -14.68
CA ASP A 52 17.49 2.04 -16.06
C ASP A 52 16.58 2.94 -16.90
N GLU A 53 15.26 2.84 -16.74
CA GLU A 53 14.32 3.74 -17.40
C GLU A 53 14.53 5.21 -17.01
N LEU A 54 14.90 5.47 -15.74
CA LEU A 54 15.25 6.81 -15.27
C LEU A 54 16.58 7.29 -15.85
N ARG A 55 17.61 6.44 -15.84
CA ARG A 55 18.96 6.77 -16.35
C ARG A 55 18.97 7.03 -17.85
N THR A 56 18.20 6.25 -18.60
CA THR A 56 18.05 6.40 -20.05
C THR A 56 17.10 7.52 -20.45
N GLY A 57 16.37 8.11 -19.49
CA GLY A 57 15.39 9.16 -19.76
C GLY A 57 14.10 8.66 -20.41
N LYS A 58 13.91 7.33 -20.51
CA LYS A 58 12.66 6.72 -20.98
C LYS A 58 11.48 7.11 -20.08
N VAL A 59 11.72 7.33 -18.79
CA VAL A 59 10.76 7.95 -17.87
C VAL A 59 11.35 9.20 -17.22
N LYS A 60 10.50 10.20 -16.97
CA LYS A 60 10.89 11.44 -16.30
C LYS A 60 10.57 11.39 -14.82
N GLY A 61 11.58 11.60 -13.99
CA GLY A 61 11.41 11.79 -12.55
C GLY A 61 10.63 13.07 -12.21
N LYS A 62 10.04 13.10 -11.00
CA LYS A 62 9.47 14.32 -10.42
C LYS A 62 10.49 14.97 -9.50
N ALA A 63 10.53 16.30 -9.47
CA ALA A 63 11.41 17.03 -8.57
C ALA A 63 11.12 16.66 -7.10
N ALA A 64 12.15 16.22 -6.38
CA ALA A 64 12.01 15.71 -5.01
C ALA A 64 11.32 16.72 -4.08
N ALA A 65 11.65 18.01 -4.19
CA ALA A 65 11.02 19.08 -3.41
C ALA A 65 9.49 19.14 -3.59
N SER A 66 8.99 18.91 -4.82
CA SER A 66 7.56 18.90 -5.11
C SER A 66 6.87 17.67 -4.49
N VAL A 67 7.51 16.51 -4.58
CA VAL A 67 7.03 15.25 -4.00
C VAL A 67 6.93 15.38 -2.48
N PHE A 68 8.00 15.83 -1.80
CA PHE A 68 8.01 15.98 -0.35
C PHE A 68 6.99 17.02 0.14
N ARG A 69 6.83 18.14 -0.57
CA ARG A 69 5.82 19.14 -0.23
C ARG A 69 4.41 18.54 -0.30
N LYS A 70 4.09 17.80 -1.37
CA LYS A 70 2.79 17.14 -1.52
C LYS A 70 2.53 16.10 -0.43
N ALA A 71 3.52 15.27 -0.11
CA ALA A 71 3.40 14.25 0.92
C ALA A 71 3.11 14.86 2.30
N ARG A 72 3.82 15.92 2.70
CA ARG A 72 3.57 16.60 3.98
C ARG A 72 2.21 17.28 4.04
N ALA A 73 1.75 17.84 2.92
CA ALA A 73 0.42 18.46 2.86
C ALA A 73 -0.71 17.44 3.08
N ALA A 74 -0.52 16.18 2.65
CA ALA A 74 -1.51 15.11 2.80
C ALA A 74 -1.57 14.49 4.21
N LEU A 75 -0.66 14.86 5.11
CA LEU A 75 -0.64 14.42 6.52
C LEU A 75 -1.40 15.38 7.46
N ARG A 76 -1.95 16.48 6.94
CA ARG A 76 -2.80 17.43 7.66
C ARG A 76 -4.27 17.12 7.41
#